data_AF-A0AAJ2DPX0-F1
#
_entry.id   AF-A0AAJ2DPX0-F1
#
_cell.length_a   1.000
_cell.length_b   1.000
_cell.length_c   1.000
_cell.angle_alpha   90.00
_cell.angle_beta   90.00
_cell.angle_gamma   90.00
#
_symmetry.space_group_name_H-M   'P 1'
#
loop_
_entity.id
_entity.type
_entity.pdbx_description
1 polymer ?
#
loop_
_entity_poly.entity_id
_entity_poly.type
_entity_poly.pdbx_seq_one_letter_code
_entity_poly.pdbx_strand_id
1 'polypeptide(L)' 'MLAIELGYPTWDACKADIDTREPACIDRYRLDAGAFNDFEKNWFASEPEALDWQRSHGGYIVRYAGQAVAILKR' A
#
# COMPACT_ATOMS: atom_id res chain seq x y z
N MET A 1 5.78 -3.22 19.69
CA MET A 1 6.46 -4.50 19.38
C MET A 1 7.17 -4.41 18.02
N LEU A 2 6.45 -4.14 16.93
CA LEU A 2 7.02 -4.01 15.58
C LEU A 2 8.15 -2.95 15.43
N ALA A 3 8.01 -1.75 16.02
CA ALA A 3 9.08 -0.73 15.93
C ALA A 3 10.39 -1.19 16.58
N ILE A 4 10.33 -1.83 17.75
CA ILE A 4 11.53 -2.33 18.44
C ILE A 4 12.18 -3.47 17.65
N GLU A 5 11.38 -4.36 17.05
CA GLU A 5 11.86 -5.44 16.17
C GLU A 5 12.55 -4.90 14.90
N LEU A 6 12.13 -3.74 14.41
CA LEU A 6 12.75 -3.03 13.29
C LEU A 6 13.95 -2.15 13.71
N GLY A 7 14.37 -2.22 14.98
CA GLY A 7 15.51 -1.46 15.51
C GLY A 7 15.20 -0.02 15.93
N TYR A 8 13.93 0.38 15.94
CA TYR A 8 13.51 1.72 16.36
C TYR A 8 13.20 1.79 17.86
N PRO A 9 13.62 2.88 18.54
CA PRO A 9 13.39 3.05 19.97
C PRO A 9 11.91 3.34 20.30
N THR A 10 11.15 3.90 19.36
CA THR A 10 9.74 4.23 19.51
C THR A 10 8.98 4.04 18.20
N TRP A 11 7.66 3.91 18.30
CA TRP A 11 6.79 3.90 17.12
C TRP A 11 6.85 5.21 16.33
N ASP A 12 6.94 6.37 16.99
CA ASP A 12 7.01 7.66 16.31
C ASP A 12 8.28 7.82 15.46
N ALA A 13 9.42 7.34 15.95
CA ALA A 13 10.67 7.34 15.18
C ALA A 13 10.60 6.40 13.96
N CYS A 14 10.00 5.21 14.15
CA CYS A 14 9.76 4.26 13.07
C CYS A 14 8.82 4.85 12.01
N LYS A 15 7.71 5.47 12.45
CA LYS A 15 6.73 6.10 11.57
C LYS A 15 7.35 7.26 10.77
N ALA A 16 8.17 8.09 11.39
CA ALA A 16 8.86 9.17 10.71
C ALA A 16 9.78 8.66 9.60
N ASP A 17 10.54 7.58 9.81
CA ASP A 17 11.36 6.97 8.75
C ASP A 17 10.49 6.37 7.65
N ILE A 18 9.43 5.64 8.01
CA ILE A 18 8.46 5.08 7.05
C ILE A 18 7.85 6.18 6.17
N ASP A 19 7.47 7.30 6.77
CA ASP A 19 6.86 8.44 6.06
C ASP A 19 7.85 9.13 5.08
N THR A 20 9.16 8.91 5.23
CA THR A 20 10.18 9.39 4.27
C THR A 20 10.42 8.42 3.10
N ARG A 21 9.94 7.17 3.18
CA ARG A 21 10.11 6.18 2.12
C ARG A 21 9.17 6.49 0.96
N GLU A 22 9.60 6.11 -0.25
CA GLU A 22 8.71 6.16 -1.40
C GLU A 22 7.45 5.33 -1.10
N PRO A 23 6.25 5.87 -1.37
CA PRO A 23 4.99 5.16 -1.09
C PRO A 23 4.97 3.73 -1.61
N ALA A 24 5.51 3.50 -2.81
CA ALA A 24 5.63 2.20 -3.45
C ALA A 24 6.37 1.14 -2.60
N CYS A 25 7.33 1.54 -1.75
CA CYS A 25 8.05 0.63 -0.85
C CYS A 25 7.17 0.15 0.31
N ILE A 26 6.20 0.96 0.72
CA ILE A 26 5.35 0.73 1.90
C ILE A 26 4.05 0.03 1.48
N ASP A 27 3.64 0.18 0.23
CA ASP A 27 2.36 -0.32 -0.29
C ASP A 27 2.25 -1.85 -0.20
N ARG A 28 3.34 -2.58 -0.42
CA ARG A 28 3.37 -4.04 -0.21
C ARG A 28 3.13 -4.39 1.26
N TYR A 29 3.75 -3.65 2.18
CA TYR A 29 3.59 -3.88 3.61
C TYR A 29 2.17 -3.52 4.09
N ARG A 30 1.59 -2.43 3.55
CA ARG A 30 0.20 -2.04 3.82
C ARG A 30 -0.79 -3.11 3.35
N LEU A 31 -0.54 -3.73 2.20
CA LEU A 31 -1.30 -4.88 1.69
C LEU A 31 -1.26 -6.07 2.63
N ASP A 32 -0.07 -6.52 2.99
CA ASP A 32 0.08 -7.69 3.86
C ASP A 32 -0.52 -7.44 5.25
N ALA A 33 -0.41 -6.21 5.77
CA ALA A 33 -0.95 -5.84 7.08
C ALA A 33 -2.45 -5.48 7.07
N GLY A 34 -3.10 -5.38 5.91
CA GLY A 34 -4.51 -4.96 5.84
C GLY A 34 -4.78 -3.53 6.33
N ALA A 35 -3.75 -2.68 6.46
CA ALA A 35 -3.81 -1.37 7.11
C ALA A 35 -4.14 -0.24 6.11
N PHE A 36 -5.42 -0.16 5.70
CA PHE A 36 -5.88 0.77 4.65
C PHE A 36 -6.74 1.91 5.16
N ASN A 37 -7.12 1.93 6.44
CA ASN A 37 -7.95 2.98 7.05
C ASN A 37 -9.11 3.43 6.14
N ASP A 38 -8.98 4.61 5.52
CA ASP A 38 -9.99 5.29 4.70
C ASP A 38 -9.93 4.94 3.21
N PHE A 39 -9.16 3.94 2.81
CA PHE A 39 -9.00 3.57 1.41
C PHE A 39 -9.83 2.33 1.03
N GLU A 40 -10.49 2.40 -0.14
CA GLU A 40 -11.18 1.27 -0.75
C GLU A 40 -10.22 0.45 -1.63
N LYS A 41 -10.42 -0.88 -1.68
CA LYS A 41 -9.60 -1.81 -2.48
C LYS A 41 -10.43 -2.49 -3.55
N ASN A 42 -9.93 -2.48 -4.77
CA ASN A 42 -10.46 -3.29 -5.87
C ASN A 42 -9.36 -4.23 -6.40
N TRP A 43 -9.61 -5.54 -6.39
CA TRP A 43 -8.64 -6.56 -6.80
C TRP A 43 -8.86 -7.00 -8.24
N PHE A 44 -7.76 -7.18 -8.98
CA PHE A 44 -7.74 -7.55 -10.39
C PHE A 44 -6.83 -8.76 -10.60
N ALA A 45 -7.15 -9.57 -11.62
CA ALA A 45 -6.37 -10.76 -11.93
C ALA A 45 -4.99 -10.41 -12.54
N SER A 46 -4.85 -9.21 -13.12
CA SER A 46 -3.60 -8.73 -13.70
C SER A 46 -3.46 -7.21 -13.59
N GLU A 47 -2.22 -6.72 -13.72
CA GLU A 47 -1.92 -5.28 -13.74
C GLU A 47 -2.56 -4.52 -14.92
N PRO A 48 -2.59 -5.05 -16.16
CA PRO A 48 -3.27 -4.39 -17.28
C PRO A 48 -4.76 -4.12 -17.00
N GLU A 49 -5.48 -5.09 -16.43
CA GLU A 49 -6.89 -4.92 -16.05
C GLU A 49 -7.07 -3.81 -15.01
N ALA A 50 -6.18 -3.77 -14.01
CA ALA A 50 -6.21 -2.75 -12.98
C ALA A 50 -5.93 -1.35 -13.55
N LEU A 51 -4.97 -1.23 -14.47
CA LEU A 51 -4.65 0.03 -15.15
C LEU A 51 -5.80 0.52 -16.03
N ASP A 52 -6.45 -0.37 -16.78
CA ASP A 52 -7.61 -0.01 -17.59
C ASP A 52 -8.78 0.47 -16.72
N TRP A 53 -9.01 -0.17 -15.57
CA TRP A 53 -9.99 0.28 -14.59
C TRP A 53 -9.63 1.64 -13.97
N GLN A 54 -8.36 1.83 -13.59
CA GLN A 54 -7.84 3.06 -12.97
C GLN A 54 -8.06 4.29 -13.85
N ARG A 55 -7.97 4.15 -15.18
CA ARG A 55 -8.21 5.27 -16.12
C ARG A 55 -9.59 5.91 -15.96
N SER A 56 -10.59 5.14 -15.55
CA SER A 56 -11.97 5.62 -15.40
C SER A 56 -12.34 5.98 -13.95
N HIS A 57 -11.62 5.46 -12.96
CA HIS A 57 -12.00 5.57 -11.54
C HIS A 57 -10.94 6.27 -10.67
N GLY A 58 -9.72 6.48 -11.18
CA GLY A 58 -8.59 7.00 -10.43
C GLY A 58 -8.00 5.96 -9.45
N GLY A 59 -7.32 6.46 -8.42
CA GLY A 59 -6.58 5.63 -7.45
C GLY A 59 -5.13 5.36 -7.88
N TYR A 60 -4.41 4.58 -7.07
CA TYR A 60 -3.08 4.09 -7.41
C TYR A 60 -3.07 2.57 -7.43
N ILE A 61 -2.26 1.99 -8.34
CA ILE A 61 -2.18 0.54 -8.53
C ILE A 61 -0.95 -0.01 -7.82
N VAL A 62 -1.15 -1.11 -7.10
CA VAL A 62 -0.07 -1.89 -6.49
C VAL A 62 -0.07 -3.28 -7.09
N ARG A 63 1.08 -3.69 -7.63
CA ARG A 63 1.28 -5.05 -8.13
C ARG A 63 1.59 -5.99 -6.97
N TYR A 64 0.82 -7.08 -6.87
CA TYR A 64 0.98 -8.09 -5.83
C TYR A 64 1.08 -9.47 -6.46
N ALA A 65 2.32 -9.95 -6.59
CA ALA A 65 2.65 -11.16 -7.33
C ALA A 65 2.08 -11.15 -8.76
N GLY A 66 1.16 -12.07 -9.07
CA GLY A 66 0.48 -12.15 -10.36
C GLY A 66 -0.77 -11.28 -10.48
N GLN A 67 -1.23 -10.70 -9.38
CA GLN A 67 -2.44 -9.88 -9.30
C GLN A 67 -2.09 -8.40 -9.13
N ALA A 68 -3.11 -7.55 -9.19
CA ALA A 68 -2.99 -6.13 -8.90
C ALA A 68 -4.19 -5.63 -8.08
N VAL A 69 -3.99 -4.56 -7.33
CA VAL A 69 -5.03 -3.93 -6.52
C VAL A 69 -5.02 -2.42 -6.74
N ALA A 70 -6.20 -1.86 -7.01
CA ALA A 70 -6.42 -0.43 -7.03
C ALA A 70 -6.83 0.04 -5.65
N ILE A 71 -6.14 1.07 -5.15
CA ILE A 71 -6.38 1.66 -3.84
C ILE A 71 -6.87 3.09 -4.05
N LEU A 72 -8.07 3.38 -3.56
CA LEU A 72 -8.75 4.66 -3.74
C LEU A 72 -8.92 5.38 -2.42
N LYS A 73 -8.63 6.68 -2.42
CA LYS A 73 -8.89 7.54 -1.26
C LYS A 73 -10.40 7.84 -1.23
N ARG A 74 -11.06 7.59 -0.09
CA ARG A 74 -12.44 8.06 0.13
C ARG A 74 -12.51 9.58 0.27
#